data_AF-A0A803MB55-F1
#
_entry.id   AF-A0A803MB55-F1
#
_cell.length_a   1.000
_cell.length_b   1.000
_cell.length_c   1.000
_cell.angle_alpha   90.00
_cell.angle_beta   90.00
_cell.angle_gamma   90.00
#
_symmetry.space_group_name_H-M   'P 1'
#
loop_
_entity.id
_entity.type
_entity.pdbx_description
1 polymer ?
#
loop_
_entity_poly.entity_id
_entity_poly.type
_entity_poly.pdbx_seq_one_letter_code
_entity_poly.pdbx_strand_id
1 'polypeptide(L)' 'MVEEVKVAVQVERGEDGSWVSKDSLCKAVGSVMNEDSEIGILVKKNHEIWRKKLLDPGYIRGNVDSFINDLEALVVG' A
#
# COMPACT_ATOMS: atom_id res chain seq x y z
N MET A 1 -7.08 -5.17 0.88
CA MET A 1 -5.74 -4.57 1.15
C MET A 1 -5.59 -3.15 0.60
N VAL A 2 -5.51 -2.88 -0.71
CA VAL A 2 -5.21 -1.50 -1.22
C VAL A 2 -6.19 -0.45 -0.71
N GLU A 3 -7.50 -0.75 -0.72
CA GLU A 3 -8.54 0.13 -0.18
C GLU A 3 -8.47 0.32 1.34
N GLU A 4 -7.97 -0.69 2.07
CA GLU A 4 -7.88 -0.67 3.54
C GLU A 4 -6.65 0.11 4.02
N VAL A 5 -5.54 0.03 3.28
CA VAL A 5 -4.28 0.71 3.65
C VAL A 5 -4.22 2.15 3.14
N LYS A 6 -5.04 2.51 2.14
CA LYS A 6 -5.19 3.87 1.59
C LYS A 6 -3.85 4.52 1.23
N VAL A 7 -3.02 3.78 0.49
CA VAL A 7 -1.68 4.18 0.04
C VAL A 7 -1.63 4.56 -1.45
N ALA A 8 -2.74 4.44 -2.17
CA ALA A 8 -2.80 4.73 -3.60
C ALA A 8 -4.16 5.28 -4.00
N VAL A 9 -4.19 5.94 -5.14
CA VAL A 9 -5.42 6.37 -5.81
C VAL A 9 -5.58 5.55 -7.08
N GLN A 10 -6.79 5.08 -7.34
CA GLN A 10 -7.12 4.41 -8.59
C GLN A 10 -7.48 5.44 -9.65
N VAL A 11 -6.93 5.29 -10.85
CA VAL A 11 -7.31 6.11 -11.98
C VAL A 11 -8.60 5.59 -12.58
N GLU A 12 -9.59 6.47 -12.75
CA GLU A 12 -10.84 6.15 -13.43
C GLU A 12 -10.56 5.76 -14.90
N ARG A 13 -11.16 4.66 -15.33
CA ARG A 13 -11.16 4.21 -16.72
C ARG A 13 -12.46 4.63 -17.41
N GLY A 14 -12.46 4.63 -18.75
CA GLY A 14 -13.68 4.84 -19.53
C GLY A 14 -14.77 3.82 -19.20
N GLU A 15 -16.01 4.07 -19.63
CA GLU A 15 -17.19 3.23 -19.34
C GLU A 15 -17.02 1.76 -19.76
N ASP A 16 -16.18 1.50 -20.77
CA ASP A 16 -15.83 0.17 -21.26
C ASP A 16 -14.72 -0.53 -20.43
N GLY A 17 -14.17 0.16 -19.43
CA GLY A 17 -13.10 -0.32 -18.56
C GLY A 17 -11.74 -0.50 -19.23
N SER A 18 -11.59 -0.11 -20.50
CA SER A 18 -10.44 -0.49 -21.33
C SER A 18 -9.24 0.43 -21.09
N TRP A 19 -9.44 1.74 -21.31
CA TRP A 19 -8.34 2.70 -21.35
C TRP A 19 -8.50 3.83 -20.33
N VAL A 20 -7.35 4.29 -19.85
CA VAL A 20 -7.23 5.48 -19.00
C VAL A 20 -7.10 6.69 -19.92
N SER A 21 -7.98 7.67 -19.77
CA SER A 21 -7.86 8.92 -20.52
C SER A 21 -6.74 9.80 -19.94
N LYS A 22 -6.20 10.70 -20.77
CA LYS A 22 -5.26 11.72 -20.29
C LYS A 22 -5.86 12.53 -19.14
N ASP A 23 -7.14 12.90 -19.26
CA ASP A 23 -7.83 13.72 -18.25
C ASP A 23 -8.01 12.97 -16.92
N SER A 24 -8.41 11.70 -16.94
CA SER A 24 -8.54 10.93 -15.70
C SER A 24 -7.20 10.70 -15.02
N LEU A 25 -6.14 10.46 -15.81
CA LEU A 25 -4.78 10.36 -15.29
C LEU A 25 -4.31 11.69 -14.68
N CYS A 26 -4.49 12.82 -15.37
CA CYS A 26 -4.12 14.14 -14.85
C CYS A 26 -4.85 14.45 -13.53
N LYS A 27 -6.13 14.11 -13.43
CA LYS A 27 -6.90 14.27 -12.17
C LYS A 27 -6.33 13.43 -11.04
N ALA A 28 -6.01 12.15 -11.29
CA ALA A 28 -5.42 11.27 -10.28
C ALA A 28 -4.03 11.72 -9.84
N VAL A 29 -3.20 12.20 -10.76
CA VAL A 29 -1.89 12.79 -10.41
C VAL A 29 -2.08 14.05 -9.56
N GLY A 30 -2.97 14.96 -9.97
CA GLY A 30 -3.26 16.18 -9.21
C GLY A 30 -3.80 15.91 -7.81
N SER A 31 -4.67 14.90 -7.65
CA SER A 31 -5.21 14.54 -6.33
C SER A 31 -4.16 13.99 -5.36
N VAL A 32 -3.01 13.51 -5.86
CA VAL A 32 -1.90 13.06 -5.00
C VAL A 32 -0.84 14.14 -4.82
N MET A 33 -0.56 14.92 -5.86
CA MET A 33 0.61 15.81 -5.91
C MET A 33 0.34 17.26 -5.51
N ASN A 34 -0.92 17.72 -5.51
CA ASN A 34 -1.24 19.07 -5.09
C ASN A 34 -1.01 19.24 -3.58
N GLU A 35 -0.38 20.34 -3.16
CA GLU A 35 0.05 20.58 -1.76
C GLU A 35 -1.14 20.59 -0.78
N ASP A 36 -2.27 21.16 -1.20
CA ASP A 36 -3.49 21.27 -0.38
C ASP A 36 -4.43 20.07 -0.54
N SER A 37 -4.03 19.02 -1.26
CA SER A 37 -4.90 17.86 -1.48
C SER A 37 -5.01 17.01 -0.22
N GLU A 38 -6.23 16.93 0.34
CA GLU A 38 -6.54 16.02 1.44
C GLU A 38 -6.20 14.56 1.12
N ILE A 39 -6.42 14.14 -0.14
CA ILE A 39 -6.07 12.80 -0.61
C ILE A 39 -4.55 12.61 -0.61
N GLY A 40 -3.80 13.59 -1.09
CA GLY A 40 -2.33 13.56 -1.10
C GLY A 40 -1.74 13.49 0.31
N ILE A 41 -2.26 14.31 1.22
CA ILE A 41 -1.89 14.31 2.64
C ILE A 41 -2.17 12.94 3.28
N LEU A 42 -3.36 12.39 3.05
CA LEU A 42 -3.76 11.08 3.58
C LEU A 42 -2.86 9.95 3.07
N VAL A 43 -2.64 9.89 1.75
CA VAL A 43 -1.79 8.87 1.12
C VAL A 43 -0.36 8.94 1.66
N LYS A 44 0.21 10.14 1.77
CA LYS A 44 1.57 10.34 2.29
C LYS A 44 1.69 9.91 3.77
N LYS A 45 0.73 10.28 4.60
CA LYS A 45 0.69 9.85 6.01
C LYS A 45 0.59 8.33 6.13
N ASN A 46 -0.24 7.69 5.32
CA ASN A 46 -0.37 6.24 5.34
C ASN A 46 0.89 5.55 4.83
N HIS A 47 1.56 6.08 3.80
CA HIS A 47 2.87 5.61 3.36
C HIS A 47 3.88 5.57 4.52
N GLU A 48 3.95 6.64 5.33
CA GLU A 48 4.87 6.69 6.46
C GLU A 48 4.53 5.65 7.54
N ILE A 49 3.24 5.49 7.87
CA ILE A 49 2.76 4.50 8.84
C ILE A 49 3.11 3.09 8.38
N TRP A 50 2.76 2.74 7.15
CA TRP A 50 2.99 1.39 6.61
C TRP A 50 4.45 1.12 6.38
N ARG A 51 5.24 2.09 5.93
CA ARG A 51 6.70 1.96 5.83
C ARG A 51 7.31 1.66 7.19
N LYS A 52 6.94 2.38 8.26
CA LYS A 52 7.44 2.12 9.61
C LYS A 52 7.03 0.74 10.10
N LYS A 53 5.77 0.36 9.92
CA LYS A 53 5.24 -0.93 10.39
C LYS A 53 5.88 -2.12 9.65
N LEU A 54 6.02 -2.03 8.34
CA LEU A 54 6.55 -3.13 7.51
C LEU A 54 8.06 -3.26 7.62
N LEU A 55 8.77 -2.17 7.91
CA LEU A 55 10.22 -2.18 8.14
C LEU A 55 10.60 -2.33 9.61
N ASP A 56 9.62 -2.46 10.52
CA ASP A 56 9.90 -2.69 11.93
C ASP A 56 10.64 -4.01 12.10
N PRO A 57 11.87 -4.02 12.66
CA PRO A 57 12.64 -5.24 12.83
C PRO A 57 11.91 -6.27 13.69
N GLY A 58 11.12 -5.83 14.67
CA GLY A 58 10.30 -6.71 15.50
C GLY A 58 9.23 -7.44 14.68
N TYR A 59 8.54 -6.71 13.80
CA TYR A 59 7.56 -7.28 12.88
C TYR A 59 8.18 -8.30 11.91
N ILE A 60 9.28 -7.95 11.25
CA ILE A 60 9.93 -8.87 10.27
C ILE A 60 10.50 -10.09 10.98
N ARG A 61 11.28 -9.88 12.05
CA ARG A 61 11.92 -10.96 12.79
C ARG A 61 10.88 -11.89 13.40
N GLY A 62 9.82 -11.37 14.01
CA GLY A 62 8.76 -12.21 14.59
C GLY A 62 8.08 -13.13 13.56
N ASN A 63 7.82 -12.63 12.35
CA ASN A 63 7.24 -13.46 11.28
C ASN A 63 8.22 -14.53 10.79
N VAL A 64 9.49 -14.18 10.59
CA VAL A 64 10.52 -15.13 10.12
C VAL A 64 10.83 -16.17 11.20
N ASP A 65 10.99 -15.76 12.45
CA ASP A 65 11.28 -16.64 13.58
C ASP A 65 10.10 -17.62 13.80
N SER A 66 8.86 -17.14 13.74
CA SER A 66 7.68 -18.02 13.83
C SER A 66 7.66 -19.04 12.70
N PHE A 67 7.92 -18.61 11.46
CA PHE A 67 7.98 -19.51 10.31
C PHE A 67 9.09 -20.57 10.44
N ILE A 68 10.28 -20.17 10.92
CA ILE A 68 11.37 -21.12 11.18
C ILE A 68 10.97 -22.13 12.27
N ASN A 69 10.39 -21.67 13.38
CA ASN A 69 9.93 -22.55 14.45
C ASN A 69 8.88 -23.57 13.95
N ASP A 70 7.94 -23.12 13.10
CA ASP A 70 6.94 -24.00 12.50
C ASP A 70 7.59 -25.06 11.60
N LEU A 71 8.61 -24.71 10.82
CA LEU A 71 9.38 -25.66 10.01
C LEU A 71 10.18 -26.66 10.87
N GLU A 72 10.83 -26.19 11.93
CA GLU A 72 11.56 -27.05 12.86
C GLU A 72 10.64 -28.07 13.54
N ALA A 73 9.44 -27.65 13.95
CA ALA A 73 8.44 -28.53 14.52
C ALA A 73 7.98 -29.64 13.56
N LEU A 74 8.01 -29.41 12.25
CA LEU A 74 7.68 -30.42 11.23
C LEU A 74 8.79 -31.45 10.99
N VAL A 75 10.05 -31.10 11.27
CA VAL A 75 11.22 -31.97 11.06
C VAL A 75 11.58 -32.76 12.31
N VAL A 76 11.26 -32.22 13.50
CA VAL A 76 11.54 -32.84 14.80
C VAL A 76 10.34 -33.67 15.31
N GLY A 77 9.22 -33.69 14.58
CA GLY A 77 8.00 -34.47 14.87
C GLY A 77 7.99 -35.88 14.30
#